data_AF-A0A535EHI2-F1
#
_entry.id   AF-A0A535EHI2-F1
#
_cell.length_a   1.000
_cell.length_b   1.000
_cell.length_c   1.000
_cell.angle_alpha   90.00
_cell.angle_beta   90.00
_cell.angle_gamma   90.00
#
_symmetry.space_group_name_H-M   'P 1'
#
loop_
_entity.id
_entity.type
_entity.pdbx_description
1 polymer ?
#
loop_
_entity_poly.entity_id
_entity_poly.type
_entity_poly.pdbx_seq_one_letter_code
_entity_poly.pdbx_strand_id
1 'polypeptide(L)'
;MSKNRVEAFSDGVFAVAITILVFNLQVPSGLAHGALWSTLGALWPSYAAYVASFLTIGVMWMNHHGVFRRLRAVDRNLQLLNLLLLLTVVFVPFPTALLGRFIPAGGDDAAAAATLYALTSIGIGASFSSIWIYALYRPELLA
;
A
#
# COMPACT_ATOMS: atom_id res chain seq x y z
N MET A 1 1.07 -22.19 -12.68
CA MET A 1 0.71 -20.91 -13.32
C MET A 1 1.98 -20.31 -13.89
N SER A 2 1.96 -19.66 -15.06
CA SER A 2 3.18 -19.01 -15.56
C SER A 2 3.54 -17.81 -14.69
N LYS A 3 4.84 -17.53 -14.54
CA LYS A 3 5.35 -16.36 -13.81
C LYS A 3 4.70 -15.07 -14.30
N ASN A 4 4.64 -14.90 -15.62
CA ASN A 4 4.04 -13.72 -16.26
C ASN A 4 2.57 -13.49 -15.88
N ARG A 5 1.80 -14.56 -15.62
CA ARG A 5 0.41 -14.42 -15.16
C ARG A 5 0.30 -13.94 -13.71
N VAL A 6 1.25 -14.33 -12.85
CA VAL A 6 1.31 -13.83 -11.46
C VAL A 6 1.71 -12.35 -11.45
N GLU A 7 2.70 -11.98 -12.27
CA GLU A 7 3.14 -10.59 -12.42
C GLU A 7 1.98 -9.72 -12.94
N ALA A 8 1.32 -10.11 -14.04
CA ALA A 8 0.20 -9.36 -14.61
C ALA A 8 -0.98 -9.20 -13.64
N PHE A 9 -1.29 -10.24 -12.84
CA PHE A 9 -2.31 -10.14 -11.80
C PHE A 9 -1.89 -9.14 -10.72
N SER A 10 -0.64 -9.20 -10.28
CA SER A 10 -0.11 -8.31 -9.24
C SER A 10 -0.11 -6.86 -9.73
N ASP A 11 0.34 -6.59 -10.96
CA ASP A 11 0.30 -5.27 -11.59
C ASP A 11 -1.13 -4.70 -11.63
N GLY A 12 -2.12 -5.52 -11.97
CA GLY A 12 -3.52 -5.14 -11.93
C GLY A 12 -3.98 -4.72 -10.53
N VAL A 13 -3.58 -5.47 -9.49
CA VAL A 13 -3.90 -5.13 -8.10
C VAL A 13 -3.21 -3.84 -7.65
N PHE A 14 -1.93 -3.66 -7.97
CA PHE A 14 -1.19 -2.42 -7.67
C PHE A 14 -1.83 -1.20 -8.36
N ALA A 15 -2.19 -1.33 -9.63
CA ALA A 15 -2.85 -0.26 -10.39
C ALA A 15 -4.20 0.13 -9.78
N VAL A 16 -5.03 -0.84 -9.41
CA VAL A 16 -6.31 -0.58 -8.72
C VAL A 16 -6.09 0.05 -7.35
N ALA A 17 -5.13 -0.44 -6.56
CA ALA A 17 -4.82 0.12 -5.25
C ALA A 17 -4.40 1.59 -5.33
N ILE A 18 -3.55 1.93 -6.29
CA ILE A 18 -3.09 3.31 -6.53
C ILE A 18 -4.24 4.22 -6.98
N THR A 19 -5.08 3.76 -7.91
CA THR A 19 -6.15 4.59 -8.48
C THR A 19 -7.28 4.86 -7.48
N ILE A 20 -7.61 3.89 -6.62
CA ILE A 20 -8.63 4.06 -5.58
C ILE A 20 -8.22 5.09 -4.52
N LEU A 21 -6.93 5.39 -4.36
CA LEU A 21 -6.46 6.40 -3.39
C LEU A 21 -7.17 7.74 -3.51
N VAL A 22 -7.54 8.14 -4.73
CA VAL A 22 -8.20 9.43 -4.99
C VAL A 22 -9.53 9.55 -4.25
N PHE A 23 -10.21 8.42 -3.98
CA PHE A 23 -11.47 8.41 -3.23
C PHE A 23 -11.31 8.80 -1.76
N ASN A 24 -10.08 8.79 -1.21
CA ASN A 24 -9.81 9.33 0.12
C ASN A 24 -9.77 10.87 0.15
N LEU A 25 -9.69 11.54 -1.02
CA LEU A 25 -9.78 12.98 -1.13
C LEU A 25 -11.25 13.39 -1.24
N GLN A 26 -11.91 13.48 -0.08
CA GLN A 26 -13.34 13.83 -0.02
C GLN A 26 -13.54 15.34 -0.09
N VAL A 27 -14.56 15.75 -0.84
CA VAL A 27 -15.02 17.14 -0.85
C VAL A 27 -15.80 17.41 0.44
N PRO A 28 -15.44 18.45 1.22
CA PRO A 28 -16.15 18.78 2.45
C PRO A 28 -17.61 19.13 2.19
N SER A 29 -18.52 18.60 3.02
CA SER A 29 -19.93 18.97 3.00
C SER A 29 -20.14 20.37 3.57
N GLY A 30 -21.04 21.16 2.97
CA GLY A 30 -21.45 22.45 3.53
C GLY A 30 -20.51 23.63 3.20
N LEU A 31 -19.88 23.61 2.02
CA LEU A 31 -19.06 24.72 1.54
C LEU A 31 -19.85 26.03 1.48
N ALA A 32 -19.49 26.98 2.35
CA ALA A 32 -20.03 28.34 2.29
C ALA A 32 -19.54 29.07 1.04
N HIS A 33 -20.40 29.91 0.45
CA HIS A 33 -20.03 30.75 -0.68
C HIS A 33 -18.83 31.65 -0.30
N GLY A 34 -17.77 31.62 -1.11
CA GLY A 34 -16.54 32.41 -0.88
C GLY A 34 -15.45 31.71 -0.04
N ALA A 35 -15.72 30.56 0.57
CA ALA A 35 -14.76 29.87 1.45
C ALA A 35 -14.00 28.71 0.76
N LEU A 36 -14.07 28.59 -0.57
CA LEU A 36 -13.52 27.43 -1.30
C LEU A 36 -12.01 27.28 -1.08
N TRP A 37 -11.22 28.35 -1.28
CA TRP A 37 -9.76 28.29 -1.19
C TRP A 37 -9.25 27.96 0.21
N SER A 38 -9.84 28.56 1.25
CA SER A 38 -9.47 28.26 2.64
C SER A 38 -9.82 26.82 3.01
N THR A 39 -10.97 26.33 2.56
CA THR A 39 -11.39 24.94 2.78
C THR A 39 -10.47 23.95 2.08
N LEU A 40 -10.11 24.21 0.82
CA LEU A 40 -9.15 23.37 0.08
C LEU A 40 -7.77 23.37 0.74
N GLY A 41 -7.33 24.51 1.29
CA GLY A 41 -6.07 24.60 2.05
C GLY A 41 -6.08 23.77 3.34
N ALA A 42 -7.23 23.70 4.03
CA ALA A 42 -7.39 22.91 5.24
C ALA A 42 -7.30 21.38 5.01
N LEU A 43 -7.50 20.92 3.77
CA LEU A 43 -7.40 19.51 3.38
C LEU A 43 -5.97 19.02 3.13
N TRP A 44 -4.95 19.86 3.39
CA TRP A 44 -3.55 19.47 3.20
C TRP A 44 -3.16 18.13 3.86
N PRO A 45 -3.68 17.72 5.05
CA PRO A 45 -3.32 16.43 5.63
C PRO A 45 -3.82 15.25 4.79
N SER A 46 -4.99 15.39 4.15
CA SER A 46 -5.54 14.39 3.23
C SER A 46 -4.70 14.30 1.96
N TYR A 47 -4.21 15.42 1.42
CA TYR A 47 -3.29 15.41 0.28
C TYR A 47 -1.97 14.73 0.62
N ALA A 48 -1.41 15.02 1.81
CA ALA A 48 -0.19 14.39 2.29
C ALA A 48 -0.37 12.88 2.45
N ALA A 49 -1.49 12.44 3.05
CA ALA A 49 -1.82 11.02 3.18
C ALA A 49 -2.01 10.32 1.82
N TYR A 50 -2.65 10.99 0.86
CA TYR A 50 -2.81 10.51 -0.52
C TYR A 50 -1.45 10.30 -1.19
N VAL A 51 -0.58 11.32 -1.18
CA VAL A 51 0.76 11.25 -1.80
C VAL A 51 1.63 10.20 -1.11
N ALA A 52 1.61 10.15 0.22
CA ALA A 52 2.35 9.14 0.98
C ALA A 52 1.89 7.72 0.61
N SER A 53 0.58 7.48 0.51
CA SER A 53 0.05 6.17 0.09
C SER A 53 0.48 5.82 -1.34
N PHE A 54 0.40 6.78 -2.26
CA PHE A 54 0.79 6.60 -3.67
C PHE A 54 2.27 6.19 -3.78
N LEU A 55 3.16 6.94 -3.12
CA LEU A 55 4.58 6.66 -3.14
C LEU A 55 4.90 5.31 -2.47
N THR A 56 4.29 5.03 -1.33
CA THR A 56 4.46 3.78 -0.59
C THR A 56 4.07 2.57 -1.46
N ILE A 57 2.88 2.59 -2.07
CA ILE A 57 2.42 1.49 -2.95
C ILE A 57 3.30 1.41 -4.22
N GLY A 58 3.71 2.54 -4.78
CA GLY A 58 4.62 2.57 -5.94
C GLY A 58 5.99 1.95 -5.65
N VAL A 59 6.58 2.25 -4.49
CA VAL A 59 7.83 1.62 -4.04
C VAL A 59 7.65 0.13 -3.81
N MET A 60 6.50 -0.29 -3.26
CA MET A 60 6.19 -1.73 -3.11
C MET A 60 6.08 -2.44 -4.46
N TRP A 61 5.44 -1.81 -5.44
CA TRP A 61 5.38 -2.34 -6.80
C TRP A 61 6.77 -2.47 -7.42
N MET A 62 7.63 -1.45 -7.30
CA MET A 62 9.02 -1.52 -7.77
C MET A 62 9.80 -2.66 -7.09
N ASN A 63 9.63 -2.82 -5.78
CA ASN A 63 10.27 -3.90 -5.03
C ASN A 63 9.75 -5.28 -5.48
N HIS A 64 8.45 -5.44 -5.63
CA HIS A 64 7.81 -6.65 -6.14
C HIS A 64 8.40 -7.03 -7.50
N HIS A 65 8.46 -6.09 -8.45
CA HIS A 65 9.06 -6.31 -9.76
C HIS A 65 10.54 -6.71 -9.66
N GLY A 66 11.29 -6.07 -8.74
CA GLY A 66 12.68 -6.42 -8.45
C GLY A 66 12.87 -7.83 -7.89
N VAL A 67 11.91 -8.35 -7.12
CA VAL A 67 11.92 -9.75 -6.66
C VAL A 67 11.60 -10.70 -7.81
N PHE A 68 10.48 -10.47 -8.51
CA PHE A 68 9.97 -11.37 -9.54
C PHE A 68 10.89 -11.47 -10.78
N ARG A 69 11.67 -10.41 -11.06
CA ARG A 69 12.73 -10.46 -12.07
C ARG A 69 13.80 -11.52 -11.79
N ARG A 70 14.06 -11.83 -10.51
CA ARG A 70 15.07 -12.82 -10.08
C ARG A 70 14.51 -14.24 -9.98
N LEU A 71 13.19 -14.41 -10.18
CA LEU A 71 12.55 -15.71 -10.19
C LEU A 71 12.50 -16.28 -11.61
N ARG A 72 12.89 -17.54 -11.75
CA ARG A 72 12.74 -18.34 -12.98
C ARG A 72 11.35 -18.96 -13.07
N ALA A 73 10.81 -19.44 -11.96
CA ALA A 73 9.51 -20.09 -11.88
C ALA A 73 8.76 -19.73 -10.60
N VAL A 74 7.46 -19.99 -10.58
CA VAL A 74 6.59 -19.72 -9.43
C VAL A 74 5.75 -20.96 -9.12
N ASP A 75 5.82 -21.42 -7.87
CA ASP A 75 5.02 -22.54 -7.37
C ASP A 75 3.75 -22.04 -6.66
N ARG A 76 2.97 -22.97 -6.09
CA ARG A 76 1.71 -22.64 -5.40
C ARG A 76 1.93 -21.87 -4.10
N ASN A 77 2.98 -22.18 -3.35
CA ASN A 77 3.25 -21.55 -2.06
C ASN A 77 3.69 -20.10 -2.24
N LEU A 78 4.57 -19.85 -3.22
CA LEU A 78 4.99 -18.50 -3.57
C LEU A 78 3.79 -17.66 -4.06
N GLN A 79 2.84 -18.26 -4.78
CA GLN A 79 1.59 -17.58 -5.15
C GLN A 79 0.76 -17.18 -3.92
N LEU A 80 0.67 -18.04 -2.89
CA LEU A 80 -0.03 -17.71 -1.65
C LEU A 80 0.68 -16.58 -0.88
N LEU A 81 2.01 -16.63 -0.80
CA LEU A 81 2.80 -15.54 -0.20
C LEU A 81 2.63 -14.23 -0.98
N ASN A 82 2.54 -14.29 -2.31
CA ASN A 82 2.24 -13.14 -3.14
C ASN A 82 0.85 -12.57 -2.85
N LEU A 83 -0.18 -13.42 -2.67
CA LEU A 83 -1.52 -12.97 -2.29
C LEU A 83 -1.53 -12.29 -0.90
N LEU A 84 -0.76 -12.80 0.05
CA LEU A 84 -0.60 -12.15 1.36
C LEU A 84 0.06 -10.77 1.24
N LEU A 85 1.11 -10.65 0.42
CA LEU A 85 1.70 -9.35 0.11
C LEU A 85 0.67 -8.41 -0.51
N LEU A 86 -0.06 -8.85 -1.53
CA LEU A 86 -1.08 -8.03 -2.20
C LEU A 86 -2.19 -7.58 -1.23
N LEU A 87 -2.61 -8.45 -0.31
CA LEU A 87 -3.56 -8.10 0.75
C LEU A 87 -3.05 -6.94 1.61
N THR A 88 -1.79 -7.00 2.04
CA THR A 88 -1.21 -5.92 2.84
C THR A 88 -1.06 -4.61 2.05
N VAL A 89 -0.74 -4.70 0.76
CA VAL A 89 -0.64 -3.54 -0.15
C VAL A 89 -1.98 -2.84 -0.32
N VAL A 90 -3.06 -3.57 -0.62
CA VAL A 90 -4.39 -2.97 -0.81
C VAL A 90 -4.94 -2.38 0.49
N PHE A 91 -4.40 -2.77 1.64
CA PHE A 91 -4.80 -2.24 2.94
C PHE A 91 -4.11 -0.91 3.29
N VAL A 92 -2.95 -0.59 2.72
CA VAL A 92 -2.17 0.66 2.97
C VAL A 92 -2.99 1.97 2.97
N PRO A 93 -3.97 2.18 2.06
CA PRO A 93 -4.71 3.44 2.03
C PRO A 93 -5.44 3.74 3.34
N PHE A 94 -5.97 2.72 4.01
CA PHE A 94 -6.79 2.86 5.20
C PHE A 94 -6.03 3.45 6.41
N PRO A 95 -4.93 2.84 6.91
CA PRO A 95 -4.16 3.42 8.01
C PRO A 95 -3.54 4.75 7.64
N THR A 96 -3.14 4.96 6.38
CA THR A 96 -2.54 6.23 5.96
C THR A 96 -3.56 7.37 6.00
N ALA A 97 -4.81 7.11 5.62
CA ALA A 97 -5.90 8.07 5.76
C ALA A 97 -6.20 8.40 7.24
N LEU A 98 -6.15 7.39 8.13
CA LEU A 98 -6.28 7.61 9.57
C LEU A 98 -5.16 8.51 10.12
N LEU A 99 -3.91 8.33 9.67
CA LEU A 99 -2.83 9.25 10.04
C LEU A 99 -3.13 10.68 9.60
N GLY A 100 -3.52 10.88 8.34
CA GLY A 100 -3.86 12.21 7.82
C GLY A 100 -4.97 12.89 8.64
N ARG A 101 -5.94 12.12 9.15
CA ARG A 101 -7.05 12.65 9.95
C ARG A 101 -6.70 12.93 11.40
N PHE A 102 -5.99 12.00 12.06
CA PHE A 102 -5.86 12.01 13.52
C PHE A 102 -4.52 12.56 14.02
N ILE A 103 -3.44 12.50 13.23
CA ILE A 103 -2.15 13.10 13.65
C ILE A 103 -2.27 14.60 13.95
N PRO A 104 -2.93 15.44 13.11
CA PRO A 104 -3.04 16.86 13.41
C PRO A 104 -3.86 17.16 14.67
N ALA A 105 -4.79 16.28 15.04
CA ALA A 105 -5.64 16.43 16.22
C ALA A 105 -4.93 16.00 17.52
N GLY A 106 -3.96 15.10 17.44
CA GLY A 106 -3.21 14.57 18.57
C GLY A 106 -4.03 13.60 19.45
N GLY A 107 -3.51 13.30 20.65
CA GLY A 107 -4.17 12.45 21.63
C GLY A 107 -4.12 10.94 21.32
N ASP A 108 -5.00 10.18 21.98
CA ASP A 108 -5.03 8.71 21.90
C ASP A 108 -5.36 8.20 20.50
N ASP A 109 -6.21 8.92 19.75
CA ASP A 109 -6.57 8.56 18.37
C ASP A 109 -5.36 8.64 17.42
N ALA A 110 -4.48 9.63 17.63
CA ALA A 110 -3.24 9.75 16.85
C ALA A 110 -2.30 8.55 17.12
N ALA A 111 -2.20 8.12 18.38
CA ALA A 111 -1.41 6.94 18.74
C ALA A 111 -2.00 5.67 18.11
N ALA A 112 -3.32 5.48 18.16
CA ALA A 112 -3.98 4.33 17.55
C ALA A 112 -3.78 4.29 16.02
N ALA A 113 -3.89 5.44 15.34
CA ALA A 113 -3.63 5.54 13.90
C ALA A 113 -2.16 5.19 13.56
N ALA A 114 -1.21 5.70 14.35
CA ALA A 114 0.22 5.39 14.21
C ALA A 114 0.51 3.90 14.42
N THR A 115 -0.08 3.29 15.45
CA THR A 115 0.06 1.86 15.71
C THR A 115 -0.46 1.03 14.55
N LEU A 116 -1.64 1.34 14.01
CA LEU A 116 -2.20 0.58 12.88
C LEU A 116 -1.35 0.72 11.62
N TYR A 117 -0.81 1.92 11.35
CA TYR A 117 0.11 2.13 10.23
C TYR A 117 1.42 1.34 10.41
N ALA A 118 1.97 1.32 11.63
CA ALA A 118 3.18 0.55 11.95
C ALA A 118 2.94 -0.95 11.79
N LEU A 119 1.82 -1.49 12.29
CA LEU A 119 1.44 -2.90 12.12
C LEU A 119 1.28 -3.27 10.65
N THR A 120 0.67 -2.38 9.85
CA THR A 120 0.52 -2.57 8.40
C THR A 120 1.89 -2.62 7.72
N SER A 121 2.79 -1.70 8.08
CA SER A 121 4.16 -1.65 7.56
C SER A 121 4.95 -2.91 7.91
N ILE A 122 4.81 -3.41 9.14
CA ILE A 122 5.40 -4.67 9.59
C ILE A 122 4.84 -5.85 8.78
N GLY A 123 3.53 -5.89 8.55
CA GLY A 123 2.87 -6.92 7.74
C GLY A 123 3.41 -6.97 6.31
N ILE A 124 3.65 -5.80 5.71
CA ILE A 124 4.25 -5.70 4.37
C ILE A 124 5.71 -6.19 4.38
N GLY A 125 6.51 -5.73 5.35
CA GLY A 125 7.90 -6.16 5.50
C GLY A 125 8.01 -7.67 5.73
N ALA A 126 7.14 -8.23 6.57
CA ALA A 126 7.04 -9.66 6.81
C ALA A 126 6.68 -10.42 5.53
N SER A 127 5.70 -9.93 4.76
CA SER A 127 5.28 -10.57 3.49
C SER A 127 6.41 -10.59 2.46
N PHE A 128 7.12 -9.48 2.27
CA PHE A 128 8.30 -9.44 1.41
C PHE A 128 9.41 -10.37 1.90
N SER A 129 9.67 -10.36 3.21
CA SER A 129 10.68 -11.23 3.83
C SER A 129 10.33 -12.71 3.62
N SER A 130 9.06 -13.10 3.80
CA SER A 130 8.61 -14.47 3.57
C SER A 130 8.79 -14.92 2.13
N ILE A 131 8.47 -14.07 1.14
CA ILE A 131 8.71 -14.37 -0.28
C ILE A 131 10.20 -14.61 -0.53
N TRP A 132 11.06 -13.72 -0.03
CA TRP A 132 12.50 -13.81 -0.21
C TRP A 132 13.11 -15.04 0.46
N ILE A 133 12.78 -15.26 1.73
CA ILE A 133 13.25 -16.41 2.50
C ILE A 133 12.81 -17.71 1.83
N TYR A 134 11.55 -17.78 1.38
CA TYR A 134 11.05 -18.96 0.65
C TYR A 134 11.84 -19.21 -0.64
N ALA A 135 12.10 -18.17 -1.43
CA ALA A 135 12.88 -18.27 -2.66
C ALA A 135 14.33 -18.71 -2.40
N LEU A 136 14.95 -18.27 -1.30
CA LEU A 136 16.29 -18.69 -0.91
C LEU A 136 16.37 -20.17 -0.47
N TYR A 137 15.32 -20.70 0.17
CA TYR A 137 15.22 -22.12 0.51
C TYR A 137 14.82 -23.03 -0.66
N ARG A 138 14.54 -22.44 -1.83
CA ARG A 138 14.11 -23.12 -3.07
C ARG A 138 14.93 -22.58 -4.25
N PRO A 139 16.26 -22.81 -4.28
CA PRO A 139 17.17 -22.24 -5.28
C PRO A 139 16.77 -22.62 -6.72
N GLU A 140 16.06 -23.72 -6.92
CA GLU A 140 15.49 -24.12 -8.21
C GLU A 140 14.49 -23.11 -8.80
N LEU A 141 13.92 -22.23 -7.97
CA LEU A 141 13.01 -21.17 -8.40
C LEU A 141 13.75 -19.88 -8.81
N LEU A 142 15.03 -19.74 -8.47
CA LEU A 142 15.84 -18.57 -8.79
C LEU A 142 16.38 -18.66 -10.23
N ALA A 143 16.51 -17.51 -10.88
CA ALA A 143 17.06 -17.37 -12.23
C ALA A 143 18.59 -17.23 -12.24
#